data_AF-A0A9P6ENK7-F1
#
_entry.id   AF-A0A9P6ENK7-F1
#
_cell.length_a   1.000
_cell.length_b   1.000
_cell.length_c   1.000
_cell.angle_alpha   90.00
_cell.angle_beta   90.00
_cell.angle_gamma   90.00
#
_symmetry.space_group_name_H-M   'P 1'
#
loop_
_entity.id
_entity.type
_entity.pdbx_description
1 polymer ?
#
loop_
_entity_poly.entity_id
_entity_poly.type
_entity_poly.pdbx_seq_one_letter_code
_entity_poly.pdbx_strand_id
1 'polypeptide(L)'
;MPASPTSTSSPRSSSEPTTAMSLTSNEARLILLERQLQAEKERNASDSDSDTVGKKRKAKQPSTQWYGRGIPKLVALFGDLEAMLDDALKYELRDLGDTSQDDADFENKDAGEIEKIKNEQTRAYRNILAFCKLLPSFHKRFVDNPLEIKSICAQGATSARGDDISKLGKTIPIWINEQWRDATPLNVKDRNTRGLYHDITGMLLCPITLDWDDENLRAQLRNFSYEGNMYANHLLRCLYFNFKGNPQHPDKGFLKSALLVKTFKHIFTSPNSADDVSILVRNEAEAAPSGLENVPPPPKTRRTNKRKPKVRKAVSAKLQMTEVTPRSIAYTAVQVGVDMQICHSYY
;
A
#
# COMPACT_ATOMS: atom_id res chain seq x y z
N MET A 1 -56.93 58.96 40.24
CA MET A 1 -56.24 57.76 40.79
C MET A 1 -54.83 57.72 40.20
N PRO A 2 -53.81 57.35 40.98
CA PRO A 2 -52.49 58.00 40.96
C PRO A 2 -51.35 57.13 40.39
N ALA A 3 -50.17 57.77 40.33
CA ALA A 3 -48.81 57.24 40.50
C ALA A 3 -47.99 56.76 39.26
N SER A 4 -46.75 57.25 39.27
CA SER A 4 -45.50 57.06 38.50
C SER A 4 -45.05 55.57 38.30
N PRO A 5 -43.86 55.20 37.77
CA PRO A 5 -42.68 55.98 37.31
C PRO A 5 -41.91 55.44 36.06
N THR A 6 -40.80 56.14 35.77
CA THR A 6 -39.61 55.92 34.91
C THR A 6 -39.10 54.50 34.61
N SER A 7 -38.54 54.29 33.41
CA SER A 7 -37.43 53.35 33.11
C SER A 7 -36.68 53.79 31.82
N THR A 8 -35.47 54.33 31.93
CA THR A 8 -34.14 53.70 31.74
C THR A 8 -33.81 53.24 30.32
N SER A 9 -32.87 53.99 29.72
CA SER A 9 -32.06 53.68 28.55
C SER A 9 -31.17 52.44 28.74
N SER A 10 -31.03 51.63 27.69
CA SER A 10 -29.84 50.82 27.44
C SER A 10 -29.62 50.66 25.92
N PRO A 11 -28.37 50.69 25.42
CA PRO A 11 -28.08 50.62 24.01
C PRO A 11 -28.10 49.18 23.51
N ARG A 12 -28.82 48.95 22.41
CA ARG A 12 -28.83 47.68 21.70
C ARG A 12 -27.51 47.54 20.93
N SER A 13 -26.55 46.85 21.54
CA SER A 13 -25.37 46.31 20.86
C SER A 13 -25.81 45.26 19.84
N SER A 14 -25.94 45.67 18.57
CA SER A 14 -26.01 44.77 17.43
C SER A 14 -24.58 44.49 16.94
N SER A 15 -23.91 43.52 17.54
CA SER A 15 -22.81 42.82 16.88
C SER A 15 -23.42 41.79 15.95
N GLU A 16 -23.40 42.09 14.65
CA GLU A 16 -23.70 41.11 13.61
C GLU A 16 -22.73 39.93 13.74
N PRO A 17 -23.21 38.67 13.59
CA PRO A 17 -22.33 37.53 13.55
C PRO A 17 -21.54 37.59 12.23
N THR A 18 -20.21 37.71 12.36
CA THR A 18 -19.24 37.48 11.29
C THR A 18 -19.64 36.23 10.53
N THR A 19 -20.05 36.41 9.27
CA THR A 19 -20.36 35.34 8.33
C THR A 19 -19.15 34.43 8.22
N ALA A 20 -19.19 33.27 8.87
CA ALA A 20 -18.25 32.20 8.59
C ALA A 20 -18.43 31.83 7.11
N MET A 21 -17.43 32.16 6.29
CA MET A 21 -17.44 31.75 4.89
C MET A 21 -17.53 30.23 4.83
N SER A 22 -18.64 29.71 4.31
CA SER A 22 -18.81 28.29 4.00
C SER A 22 -17.80 27.90 2.92
N LEU A 23 -16.67 27.34 3.33
CA LEU A 23 -15.66 26.81 2.42
C LEU A 23 -16.28 25.70 1.58
N THR A 24 -15.92 25.65 0.30
CA THR A 24 -16.26 24.50 -0.53
C THR A 24 -15.53 23.25 -0.03
N SER A 25 -16.09 22.05 -0.28
CA SER A 25 -15.44 20.77 0.07
C SER A 25 -13.98 20.69 -0.44
N ASN A 26 -13.69 21.27 -1.60
CA ASN A 26 -12.34 21.34 -2.13
C ASN A 26 -11.43 22.30 -1.34
N GLU A 27 -11.92 23.46 -0.92
CA GLU A 27 -11.16 24.40 -0.08
C GLU A 27 -10.84 23.81 1.29
N ALA A 28 -11.80 23.10 1.92
CA ALA A 28 -11.56 22.39 3.18
C ALA A 28 -10.49 21.29 3.04
N ARG A 29 -10.57 20.50 1.96
CA ARG A 29 -9.55 19.48 1.62
C ARG A 29 -8.16 20.12 1.40
N LEU A 30 -8.10 21.34 0.88
CA LEU A 30 -6.83 22.03 0.61
C LEU A 30 -6.17 22.58 1.86
N ILE A 31 -6.94 23.23 2.74
CA ILE A 31 -6.47 23.71 4.03
C ILE A 31 -5.89 22.55 4.84
N LEU A 32 -6.58 21.40 4.82
CA LEU A 32 -6.10 20.15 5.40
C LEU A 32 -4.73 19.75 4.84
N LEU A 33 -4.58 19.67 3.51
CA LEU A 33 -3.34 19.27 2.87
C LEU A 33 -2.18 20.26 3.15
N GLU A 34 -2.47 21.56 3.23
CA GLU A 34 -1.49 22.61 3.52
C GLU A 34 -1.02 22.56 4.98
N ARG A 35 -1.95 22.41 5.92
CA ARG A 35 -1.64 22.27 7.35
C ARG A 35 -0.78 21.04 7.61
N GLN A 36 -1.10 19.92 6.96
CA GLN A 36 -0.31 18.69 7.06
C GLN A 36 1.10 18.86 6.51
N LEU A 37 1.26 19.52 5.36
CA LEU A 37 2.56 19.81 4.78
C LEU A 37 3.41 20.69 5.72
N GLN A 38 2.78 21.66 6.38
CA GLN A 38 3.46 22.53 7.33
C GLN A 38 3.94 21.77 8.57
N ALA A 39 3.07 20.95 9.18
CA ALA A 39 3.43 20.10 10.30
C ALA A 39 4.54 19.08 9.94
N GLU A 40 4.56 18.58 8.70
CA GLU A 40 5.63 17.71 8.22
C GLU A 40 6.96 18.44 8.04
N LYS A 41 6.95 19.67 7.51
CA LYS A 41 8.15 20.50 7.42
C LYS A 41 8.74 20.81 8.80
N GLU A 42 7.89 21.09 9.78
CA GLU A 42 8.32 21.38 11.15
C GLU A 42 8.97 20.17 11.82
N ARG A 43 8.40 18.96 11.66
CA ARG A 43 9.01 17.70 12.13
C ARG A 43 10.34 17.40 11.45
N ASN A 44 10.43 17.64 10.14
CA ASN A 44 11.68 17.41 9.40
C ASN A 44 12.75 18.47 9.72
N ALA A 45 12.35 19.68 10.12
CA ALA A 45 13.27 20.73 10.56
C ALA A 45 13.90 20.38 11.92
N SER A 46 13.14 19.78 12.85
CA SER A 46 13.67 19.31 14.14
C SER A 46 14.67 18.14 14.03
N ASP A 47 14.61 17.34 12.95
CA ASP A 47 15.57 16.25 12.70
C ASP A 47 16.83 16.70 11.93
N SER A 48 16.87 17.95 11.47
CA SER A 48 17.90 18.44 10.54
C SER A 48 19.11 19.13 11.18
N ASP A 49 19.22 19.13 12.51
CA ASP A 49 20.34 19.75 13.25
C ASP A 49 21.65 18.93 13.20
N SER A 50 21.81 18.04 12.21
CA SER A 50 23.08 17.38 11.88
C SER A 50 23.48 17.56 10.40
N ASP A 51 24.25 18.63 10.18
CA ASP A 51 25.21 18.94 9.12
C ASP A 51 25.22 18.17 7.77
N THR A 52 24.90 18.88 6.68
CA THR A 52 25.86 19.38 5.65
C THR A 52 25.13 19.80 4.36
N VAL A 53 25.13 21.09 4.05
CA VAL A 53 24.46 21.67 2.87
C VAL A 53 25.36 21.61 1.64
N GLY A 54 25.21 20.54 0.85
CA GLY A 54 25.61 20.53 -0.56
C GLY A 54 24.43 20.92 -1.45
N LYS A 55 24.51 22.03 -2.18
CA LYS A 55 23.50 22.45 -3.18
C LYS A 55 23.34 21.38 -4.28
N LYS A 56 22.42 20.43 -4.08
CA LYS A 56 21.97 19.48 -5.11
C LYS A 56 21.12 20.25 -6.13
N ARG A 57 21.50 20.16 -7.41
CA ARG A 57 20.69 20.61 -8.55
C ARG A 57 19.27 20.05 -8.41
N LYS A 58 18.25 20.93 -8.49
CA LYS A 58 16.83 20.53 -8.48
C LYS A 58 16.60 19.51 -9.60
N ALA A 59 16.43 18.24 -9.21
CA ALA A 59 16.05 17.20 -10.14
C ALA A 59 14.67 17.55 -10.73
N LYS A 60 14.52 17.41 -12.05
CA LYS A 60 13.22 17.57 -12.71
C LYS A 60 12.24 16.59 -12.05
N GLN A 61 11.18 17.12 -11.45
CA GLN A 61 10.14 16.32 -10.80
C GLN A 61 9.54 15.36 -11.86
N PRO A 62 9.39 14.06 -11.55
CA PRO A 62 8.64 13.11 -12.37
C PRO A 62 7.24 13.65 -12.71
N SER A 63 6.68 13.19 -13.83
CA SER A 63 5.29 13.50 -14.17
C SER A 63 4.35 12.94 -13.09
N THR A 64 3.19 13.59 -12.87
CA THR A 64 2.14 13.10 -11.96
C THR A 64 1.75 11.65 -12.26
N GLN A 65 1.73 11.26 -13.54
CA GLN A 65 1.48 9.89 -13.98
C GLN A 65 2.45 8.90 -13.34
N TRP A 66 3.72 9.29 -13.22
CA TRP A 66 4.74 8.46 -12.58
C TRP A 66 4.42 8.25 -11.09
N TYR A 67 4.01 9.32 -10.40
CA TYR A 67 3.63 9.26 -8.99
C TYR A 67 2.34 8.48 -8.75
N GLY A 68 1.38 8.52 -9.68
CA GLY A 68 0.20 7.65 -9.67
C GLY A 68 0.56 6.16 -9.61
N ARG A 69 1.68 5.77 -10.25
CA ARG A 69 2.18 4.38 -10.20
C ARG A 69 2.71 3.96 -8.83
N GLY A 70 3.05 4.92 -7.97
CA GLY A 70 3.49 4.66 -6.60
C GLY A 70 2.35 4.49 -5.60
N ILE A 71 1.14 4.94 -5.93
CA ILE A 71 -0.05 4.84 -5.06
C ILE A 71 -0.31 3.41 -4.58
N PRO A 72 -0.49 2.40 -5.47
CA PRO A 72 -0.75 1.02 -5.02
C PRO A 72 0.40 0.41 -4.21
N LYS A 73 1.61 0.97 -4.34
CA LYS A 73 2.84 0.44 -3.77
C LYS A 73 3.17 1.03 -2.40
N LEU A 74 2.85 2.30 -2.19
CA LEU A 74 3.32 3.09 -1.04
C LEU A 74 2.22 3.88 -0.31
N VAL A 75 1.02 3.98 -0.88
CA VAL A 75 -0.08 4.78 -0.33
C VAL A 75 -1.25 3.90 0.05
N ALA A 76 -1.93 3.33 -0.95
CA ALA A 76 -3.11 2.48 -0.75
C ALA A 76 -3.23 1.46 -1.87
N LEU A 77 -3.31 0.16 -1.53
CA LEU A 77 -3.31 -0.93 -2.51
C LEU A 77 -4.47 -0.81 -3.51
N PHE A 78 -5.67 -0.47 -3.02
CA PHE A 78 -6.92 -0.39 -3.80
C PHE A 78 -7.74 0.89 -3.49
N GLY A 79 -7.11 1.94 -2.96
CA GLY A 79 -7.83 3.15 -2.55
C GLY A 79 -8.27 4.03 -3.72
N ASP A 80 -9.49 4.54 -3.65
CA ASP A 80 -9.93 5.69 -4.42
C ASP A 80 -9.42 6.99 -3.77
N LEU A 81 -8.99 7.95 -4.57
CA LEU A 81 -8.39 9.19 -4.06
C LEU A 81 -9.44 10.12 -3.43
N GLU A 82 -10.68 10.15 -3.93
CA GLU A 82 -11.74 11.00 -3.36
C GLU A 82 -12.17 10.48 -2.00
N ALA A 83 -12.52 9.20 -1.92
CA ALA A 83 -12.90 8.57 -0.67
C ALA A 83 -11.82 8.75 0.40
N MET A 84 -10.54 8.61 0.01
CA MET A 84 -9.41 8.81 0.91
C MET A 84 -9.27 10.26 1.38
N LEU A 85 -9.55 11.26 0.53
CA LEU A 85 -9.51 12.67 0.92
C LEU A 85 -10.66 13.02 1.87
N ASP A 86 -11.87 12.49 1.63
CA ASP A 86 -13.03 12.72 2.48
C ASP A 86 -12.87 12.10 3.86
N ASP A 87 -12.44 10.83 3.90
CA ASP A 87 -12.19 10.13 5.15
C ASP A 87 -11.04 10.77 5.95
N ALA A 88 -10.02 11.29 5.27
CA ALA A 88 -8.94 12.04 5.91
C ALA A 88 -9.42 13.38 6.48
N LEU A 89 -10.34 14.07 5.79
CA LEU A 89 -10.96 15.31 6.28
C LEU A 89 -11.82 15.06 7.51
N LYS A 90 -12.65 14.02 7.49
CA LYS A 90 -13.45 13.60 8.65
C LYS A 90 -12.58 13.27 9.86
N TYR A 91 -11.44 12.60 9.65
CA TYR A 91 -10.47 12.35 10.71
C TYR A 91 -9.94 13.67 11.33
N GLU A 92 -9.52 14.62 10.49
CA GLU A 92 -8.90 15.86 10.97
C GLU A 92 -9.89 16.81 11.66
N LEU A 93 -11.12 16.90 11.15
CA LEU A 93 -12.20 17.65 11.82
C LEU A 93 -12.45 17.09 13.22
N ARG A 94 -12.56 15.76 13.35
CA ARG A 94 -12.71 15.13 14.67
C ARG A 94 -11.52 15.37 15.58
N ASP A 95 -10.30 15.31 15.06
CA ASP A 95 -9.07 15.59 15.84
C ASP A 95 -9.04 17.04 16.37
N LEU A 96 -9.67 17.97 15.64
CA LEU A 96 -9.90 19.36 16.06
C LEU A 96 -11.08 19.55 17.02
N GLY A 97 -11.79 18.48 17.38
CA GLY A 97 -12.99 18.52 18.22
C GLY A 97 -14.28 18.88 17.48
N ASP A 98 -14.25 18.96 16.14
CA ASP A 98 -15.44 19.11 15.32
C ASP A 98 -16.05 17.74 15.01
N THR A 99 -17.13 17.41 15.72
CA THR A 99 -17.89 16.17 15.56
C THR A 99 -19.17 16.37 14.75
N SER A 100 -19.30 17.48 14.00
CA SER A 100 -20.52 17.80 13.23
C SER A 100 -20.90 16.73 12.19
N GLN A 101 -19.92 15.93 11.73
CA GLN A 101 -20.13 14.82 10.79
C GLN A 101 -20.39 13.48 11.47
N ASP A 102 -20.12 13.36 12.78
CA ASP A 102 -20.22 12.08 13.51
C ASP A 102 -21.67 11.60 13.57
N ASP A 103 -22.64 12.50 13.76
CA ASP A 103 -24.07 12.14 13.83
C ASP A 103 -24.56 11.46 12.54
N ALA A 104 -24.17 11.99 11.37
CA ALA A 104 -24.53 11.41 10.08
C ALA A 104 -23.75 10.13 9.76
N ASP A 105 -22.46 10.09 10.09
CA ASP A 105 -21.61 8.93 9.80
C ASP A 105 -21.90 7.73 10.73
N PHE A 106 -22.42 7.98 11.94
CA PHE A 106 -22.68 6.96 12.96
C PHE A 106 -24.17 6.64 13.14
N GLU A 107 -25.04 7.28 12.37
CA GLU A 107 -26.48 7.01 12.40
C GLU A 107 -26.77 5.51 12.19
N ASN A 108 -27.50 4.91 13.12
CA ASN A 108 -27.87 3.49 13.12
C ASN A 108 -26.69 2.49 13.16
N LYS A 109 -25.51 2.91 13.64
CA LYS A 109 -24.33 2.04 13.73
C LYS A 109 -24.03 1.61 15.14
N ASP A 110 -23.60 0.36 15.30
CA ASP A 110 -23.13 -0.13 16.59
C ASP A 110 -21.70 0.35 16.92
N ALA A 111 -21.25 0.12 18.15
CA ALA A 111 -19.94 0.57 18.61
C ALA A 111 -18.77 -0.01 17.78
N GLY A 112 -18.88 -1.26 17.32
CA GLY A 112 -17.86 -1.91 16.50
C GLY A 112 -17.83 -1.36 15.08
N GLU A 113 -19.00 -1.06 14.50
CA GLU A 113 -19.10 -0.39 13.20
C GLU A 113 -18.54 1.03 13.24
N ILE A 114 -18.84 1.79 14.31
CA ILE A 114 -18.29 3.13 14.54
C ILE A 114 -16.76 3.06 14.66
N GLU A 115 -16.24 2.11 15.44
CA GLU A 115 -14.79 1.92 15.57
C GLU A 115 -14.13 1.59 14.24
N LYS A 116 -14.77 0.73 13.42
CA LYS A 116 -14.29 0.42 12.08
C LYS A 116 -14.20 1.67 11.20
N ILE A 117 -15.23 2.52 11.21
CA ILE A 117 -15.22 3.78 10.44
C ILE A 117 -14.10 4.70 10.91
N LYS A 118 -13.92 4.86 12.23
CA LYS A 118 -12.82 5.67 12.79
C LYS A 118 -11.46 5.14 12.37
N ASN A 119 -11.29 3.82 12.33
CA ASN A 119 -10.07 3.16 11.86
C ASN A 119 -9.83 3.39 10.36
N GLU A 120 -10.88 3.34 9.54
CA GLU A 120 -10.79 3.62 8.11
C GLU A 120 -10.41 5.07 7.84
N GLN A 121 -11.01 6.02 8.55
CA GLN A 121 -10.65 7.45 8.50
C GLN A 121 -9.21 7.72 8.93
N THR A 122 -8.76 7.08 10.02
CA THR A 122 -7.36 7.16 10.47
C THR A 122 -6.40 6.59 9.41
N ARG A 123 -6.78 5.49 8.76
CA ARG A 123 -5.99 4.88 7.67
C ARG A 123 -5.95 5.81 6.45
N ALA A 124 -7.07 6.43 6.08
CA ALA A 124 -7.16 7.38 4.98
C ALA A 124 -6.27 8.60 5.22
N TYR A 125 -6.33 9.18 6.42
CA TYR A 125 -5.44 10.27 6.83
C TYR A 125 -3.96 9.90 6.68
N ARG A 126 -3.55 8.73 7.20
CA ARG A 126 -2.17 8.23 7.03
C ARG A 126 -1.78 7.97 5.57
N ASN A 127 -2.74 7.65 4.72
CA ASN A 127 -2.49 7.46 3.29
C ASN A 127 -2.30 8.81 2.59
N ILE A 128 -3.10 9.85 2.92
CA ILE A 128 -2.89 11.20 2.40
C ILE A 128 -1.50 11.72 2.79
N LEU A 129 -1.05 11.50 4.04
CA LEU A 129 0.33 11.84 4.44
C LEU A 129 1.37 11.13 3.59
N ALA A 130 1.21 9.82 3.35
CA ALA A 130 2.11 9.06 2.49
C ALA A 130 2.07 9.56 1.03
N PHE A 131 0.90 10.01 0.56
CA PHE A 131 0.72 10.54 -0.78
C PHE A 131 1.38 11.90 -0.97
N CYS A 132 1.29 12.79 0.02
CA CYS A 132 1.98 14.09 0.03
C CYS A 132 3.51 13.93 0.00
N LYS A 133 4.04 12.93 0.73
CA LYS A 133 5.46 12.52 0.65
C LYS A 133 5.84 12.04 -0.75
N LEU A 134 4.99 11.21 -1.35
CA LEU A 134 5.24 10.64 -2.66
C LEU A 134 5.18 11.72 -3.76
N LEU A 135 4.23 12.65 -3.71
CA LEU A 135 4.06 13.73 -4.68
C LEU A 135 4.19 15.10 -3.99
N PRO A 136 5.42 15.61 -3.80
CA PRO A 136 5.62 16.94 -3.25
C PRO A 136 4.96 17.99 -4.16
N SER A 137 4.09 18.84 -3.61
CA SER A 137 3.21 19.78 -4.34
C SER A 137 1.90 19.19 -4.87
N PHE A 138 1.48 18.01 -4.39
CA PHE A 138 0.16 17.46 -4.68
C PHE A 138 -0.96 18.47 -4.36
N HIS A 139 -0.93 19.08 -3.17
CA HIS A 139 -1.90 20.08 -2.74
C HIS A 139 -2.16 21.13 -3.83
N LYS A 140 -1.13 21.87 -4.25
CA LYS A 140 -1.24 22.93 -5.25
C LYS A 140 -1.82 22.42 -6.57
N ARG A 141 -1.31 21.28 -7.04
CA ARG A 141 -1.78 20.68 -8.31
C ARG A 141 -3.24 20.23 -8.23
N PHE A 142 -3.67 19.75 -7.06
CA PHE A 142 -5.04 19.34 -6.82
C PHE A 142 -5.99 20.52 -6.71
N VAL A 143 -5.55 21.68 -6.15
CA VAL A 143 -6.31 22.95 -6.21
C VAL A 143 -6.57 23.30 -7.68
N ASP A 144 -5.48 23.37 -8.44
CA ASP A 144 -5.50 23.97 -9.76
C ASP A 144 -6.31 23.12 -10.75
N ASN A 145 -6.24 21.79 -10.64
CA ASN A 145 -6.95 20.89 -11.53
C ASN A 145 -7.29 19.53 -10.89
N PRO A 146 -8.32 19.45 -10.02
CA PRO A 146 -8.63 18.24 -9.25
C PRO A 146 -9.02 17.05 -10.15
N LEU A 147 -9.79 17.28 -11.21
CA LEU A 147 -10.25 16.22 -12.13
C LEU A 147 -9.08 15.61 -12.91
N GLU A 148 -8.18 16.44 -13.43
CA GLU A 148 -7.00 15.97 -14.15
C GLU A 148 -6.09 15.14 -13.22
N ILE A 149 -5.82 15.63 -12.01
CA ILE A 149 -4.95 14.92 -11.06
C ILE A 149 -5.54 13.57 -10.66
N LYS A 150 -6.85 13.51 -10.40
CA LYS A 150 -7.56 12.25 -10.11
C LYS A 150 -7.39 11.26 -11.26
N SER A 151 -7.68 11.67 -12.49
CA SER A 151 -7.60 10.83 -13.68
C SER A 151 -6.18 10.30 -13.90
N ILE A 152 -5.17 11.17 -13.85
CA ILE A 152 -3.76 10.77 -14.05
C ILE A 152 -3.28 9.82 -12.94
N CYS A 153 -3.69 10.05 -11.69
CA CYS A 153 -3.34 9.19 -10.57
C CYS A 153 -3.98 7.80 -10.69
N ALA A 154 -5.28 7.75 -11.01
CA ALA A 154 -6.00 6.50 -11.22
C ALA A 154 -5.42 5.70 -12.40
N GLN A 155 -5.16 6.36 -13.53
CA GLN A 155 -4.52 5.74 -14.69
C GLN A 155 -3.13 5.21 -14.33
N GLY A 156 -2.32 6.01 -13.62
CA GLY A 156 -1.01 5.60 -13.13
C GLY A 156 -1.09 4.35 -12.22
N ALA A 157 -2.02 4.32 -11.28
CA ALA A 157 -2.21 3.19 -10.37
C ALA A 157 -2.61 1.92 -11.14
N THR A 158 -3.60 2.02 -12.04
CA THR A 158 -4.06 0.89 -12.85
C THR A 158 -2.96 0.37 -13.78
N SER A 159 -2.25 1.26 -14.47
CA SER A 159 -1.12 0.86 -15.32
C SER A 159 0.01 0.21 -14.52
N ALA A 160 0.27 0.66 -13.29
CA ALA A 160 1.28 0.04 -12.43
C ALA A 160 0.92 -1.40 -12.06
N ARG A 161 -0.32 -1.63 -11.61
CA ARG A 161 -0.81 -2.98 -11.32
C ARG A 161 -0.77 -3.87 -12.56
N GLY A 162 -1.30 -3.40 -13.69
CA GLY A 162 -1.32 -4.17 -14.94
C GLY A 162 0.09 -4.57 -15.41
N ASP A 163 1.06 -3.65 -15.34
CA ASP A 163 2.44 -3.94 -15.71
C ASP A 163 3.10 -4.97 -14.79
N ASP A 164 2.84 -4.89 -13.48
CA ASP A 164 3.44 -5.81 -12.51
C ASP A 164 2.80 -7.20 -12.64
N ILE A 165 1.47 -7.30 -12.71
CA ILE A 165 0.73 -8.55 -12.98
C ILE A 165 1.20 -9.20 -14.29
N SER A 166 1.36 -8.42 -15.37
CA SER A 166 1.78 -8.97 -16.67
C SER A 166 3.19 -9.57 -16.63
N LYS A 167 4.11 -8.92 -15.91
CA LYS A 167 5.50 -9.39 -15.77
C LYS A 167 5.61 -10.57 -14.84
N LEU A 168 4.99 -10.48 -13.67
CA LEU A 168 5.01 -11.54 -12.66
C LEU A 168 4.26 -12.77 -13.14
N GLY A 169 3.17 -12.59 -13.88
CA GLY A 169 2.44 -13.65 -14.56
C GLY A 169 3.34 -14.51 -15.45
N LYS A 170 4.42 -13.97 -16.04
CA LYS A 170 5.41 -14.76 -16.80
C LYS A 170 6.56 -15.27 -15.93
N THR A 171 6.93 -14.49 -14.92
CA THR A 171 8.17 -14.72 -14.18
C THR A 171 8.00 -15.72 -13.02
N ILE A 172 6.91 -15.64 -12.26
CA ILE A 172 6.64 -16.56 -11.15
C ILE A 172 6.60 -18.04 -11.60
N PRO A 173 5.92 -18.40 -12.71
CA PRO A 173 5.95 -19.77 -13.22
C PRO A 173 7.35 -20.27 -13.53
N ILE A 174 8.23 -19.40 -14.06
CA ILE A 174 9.63 -19.76 -14.34
C ILE A 174 10.33 -20.13 -13.04
N TRP A 175 10.22 -19.28 -12.01
CA TRP A 175 10.84 -19.55 -10.71
C TRP A 175 10.31 -20.82 -10.04
N ILE A 176 9.01 -21.09 -10.17
CA ILE A 176 8.40 -22.31 -9.64
C ILE A 176 8.91 -23.53 -10.43
N ASN A 177 8.87 -23.50 -11.76
CA ASN A 177 9.33 -24.62 -12.59
C ASN A 177 10.82 -24.94 -12.39
N GLU A 178 11.65 -23.92 -12.18
CA GLU A 178 13.08 -24.08 -11.89
C GLU A 178 13.32 -24.85 -10.58
N GLN A 179 12.45 -24.65 -9.59
CA GLN A 179 12.56 -25.20 -8.26
C GLN A 179 11.94 -26.60 -8.14
N TRP A 180 10.81 -26.85 -8.80
CA TRP A 180 10.10 -28.14 -8.80
C TRP A 180 10.13 -28.76 -10.19
N ARG A 181 11.31 -29.19 -10.63
CA ARG A 181 11.54 -29.71 -11.99
C ARG A 181 10.84 -31.02 -12.29
N ASP A 182 10.58 -31.81 -11.27
CA ASP A 182 9.92 -33.12 -11.39
C ASP A 182 8.39 -33.02 -11.38
N ALA A 183 7.84 -31.84 -11.05
CA ALA A 183 6.41 -31.60 -11.09
C ALA A 183 5.93 -31.25 -12.51
N THR A 184 4.62 -31.37 -12.75
CA THR A 184 4.00 -30.84 -13.97
C THR A 184 4.37 -29.36 -14.11
N PRO A 185 4.93 -28.91 -15.24
CA PRO A 185 5.40 -27.54 -15.37
C PRO A 185 4.22 -26.58 -15.56
N LEU A 186 4.30 -25.42 -14.90
CA LEU A 186 3.38 -24.31 -15.11
C LEU A 186 3.59 -23.69 -16.50
N ASN A 187 2.50 -23.36 -17.17
CA ASN A 187 2.56 -22.65 -18.43
C ASN A 187 2.93 -21.16 -18.19
N VAL A 188 4.00 -20.70 -18.83
CA VAL A 188 4.46 -19.30 -18.72
C VAL A 188 3.57 -18.35 -19.52
N LYS A 189 2.92 -18.84 -20.58
CA LYS A 189 2.08 -18.07 -21.49
C LYS A 189 0.60 -18.09 -21.09
N ASP A 190 0.19 -19.07 -20.30
CA ASP A 190 -1.20 -19.29 -19.89
C ASP A 190 -1.34 -19.33 -18.36
N ARG A 191 -2.37 -18.69 -17.82
CA ARG A 191 -2.71 -18.69 -16.39
C ARG A 191 -3.76 -19.73 -16.02
N ASN A 192 -4.40 -20.37 -17.00
CA ASN A 192 -5.49 -21.31 -16.78
C ASN A 192 -5.04 -22.59 -16.06
N THR A 193 -3.75 -22.92 -16.13
CA THR A 193 -3.18 -24.12 -15.51
C THR A 193 -2.58 -23.85 -14.12
N ARG A 194 -2.99 -22.76 -13.46
CA ARG A 194 -2.51 -22.34 -12.12
C ARG A 194 -3.60 -22.55 -11.06
N GLY A 195 -3.45 -21.93 -9.90
CA GLY A 195 -4.43 -22.01 -8.82
C GLY A 195 -4.51 -23.40 -8.20
N LEU A 196 -5.71 -23.76 -7.74
CA LEU A 196 -5.98 -24.99 -7.00
C LEU A 196 -5.91 -26.26 -7.86
N TYR A 197 -6.10 -26.16 -9.18
CA TYR A 197 -6.01 -27.32 -10.07
C TYR A 197 -4.60 -27.87 -10.21
N HIS A 198 -3.58 -27.03 -10.03
CA HIS A 198 -2.19 -27.45 -10.13
C HIS A 198 -1.60 -27.69 -8.73
N ASP A 199 -0.92 -28.81 -8.52
CA ASP A 199 -0.48 -29.24 -7.18
C ASP A 199 0.41 -28.21 -6.49
N ILE A 200 1.43 -27.66 -7.19
CA ILE A 200 2.34 -26.69 -6.59
C ILE A 200 1.67 -25.35 -6.26
N THR A 201 0.98 -24.71 -7.21
CA THR A 201 0.29 -23.44 -6.93
C THR A 201 -0.87 -23.60 -5.97
N GLY A 202 -1.55 -24.75 -5.99
CA GLY A 202 -2.58 -25.09 -5.02
C GLY A 202 -2.02 -25.21 -3.61
N MET A 203 -0.91 -25.93 -3.43
CA MET A 203 -0.18 -25.99 -2.16
C MET A 203 0.25 -24.59 -1.70
N LEU A 204 0.81 -23.77 -2.59
CA LEU A 204 1.28 -22.42 -2.25
C LEU A 204 0.14 -21.48 -1.86
N LEU A 205 -1.04 -21.62 -2.45
CA LEU A 205 -2.24 -20.83 -2.15
C LEU A 205 -3.07 -21.41 -1.00
N CYS A 206 -2.84 -22.66 -0.62
CA CYS A 206 -3.53 -23.27 0.50
C CYS A 206 -3.17 -22.52 1.80
N PRO A 207 -4.15 -22.09 2.61
CA PRO A 207 -3.89 -21.53 3.93
C PRO A 207 -3.13 -22.53 4.81
N ILE A 208 -2.31 -22.03 5.73
CA ILE A 208 -1.56 -22.92 6.63
C ILE A 208 -2.48 -23.75 7.54
N THR A 209 -3.71 -23.28 7.79
CA THR A 209 -4.72 -23.95 8.61
C THR A 209 -5.34 -25.17 7.93
N LEU A 210 -5.09 -25.36 6.64
CA LEU A 210 -5.60 -26.46 5.84
C LEU A 210 -4.43 -27.36 5.41
N ASP A 211 -4.65 -28.67 5.43
CA ASP A 211 -3.66 -29.64 5.02
C ASP A 211 -3.81 -29.95 3.53
N TRP A 212 -2.89 -29.44 2.71
CA TRP A 212 -2.92 -29.67 1.26
C TRP A 212 -2.62 -31.13 0.88
N ASP A 213 -1.92 -31.85 1.76
CA ASP A 213 -1.57 -33.26 1.53
C ASP A 213 -2.76 -34.20 1.81
N ASP A 214 -3.83 -33.72 2.44
CA ASP A 214 -5.12 -34.42 2.51
C ASP A 214 -5.81 -34.40 1.14
N GLU A 215 -5.88 -35.58 0.52
CA GLU A 215 -6.48 -35.76 -0.80
C GLU A 215 -7.97 -35.40 -0.84
N ASN A 216 -8.70 -35.65 0.24
CA ASN A 216 -10.13 -35.33 0.31
C ASN A 216 -10.32 -33.81 0.37
N LEU A 217 -9.57 -33.14 1.25
CA LEU A 217 -9.59 -31.68 1.30
C LEU A 217 -9.18 -31.06 -0.05
N ARG A 218 -8.09 -31.54 -0.65
CA ARG A 218 -7.64 -31.07 -1.96
C ARG A 218 -8.69 -31.26 -3.05
N ALA A 219 -9.42 -32.38 -3.04
CA ALA A 219 -10.54 -32.61 -3.95
C ALA A 219 -11.69 -31.62 -3.72
N GLN A 220 -12.06 -31.38 -2.45
CA GLN A 220 -13.09 -30.40 -2.06
C GLN A 220 -12.72 -28.96 -2.42
N LEU A 221 -11.43 -28.62 -2.37
CA LEU A 221 -10.94 -27.31 -2.78
C LEU A 221 -10.99 -27.14 -4.30
N ARG A 222 -10.70 -28.20 -5.06
CA ARG A 222 -10.71 -28.18 -6.54
C ARG A 222 -12.10 -28.18 -7.15
N ASN A 223 -13.08 -28.80 -6.49
CA ASN A 223 -14.47 -28.86 -6.94
C ASN A 223 -15.34 -27.76 -6.31
N PHE A 224 -14.77 -26.87 -5.50
CA PHE A 224 -15.47 -25.81 -4.77
C PHE A 224 -16.56 -26.33 -3.81
N SER A 225 -16.43 -27.54 -3.26
CA SER A 225 -17.37 -28.13 -2.31
C SER A 225 -16.92 -28.02 -0.85
N TYR A 226 -15.78 -27.38 -0.57
CA TYR A 226 -15.33 -27.11 0.79
C TYR A 226 -16.23 -26.05 1.45
N GLU A 227 -16.90 -26.40 2.54
CA GLU A 227 -17.84 -25.51 3.23
C GLU A 227 -17.15 -24.38 4.01
N GLY A 228 -15.83 -24.49 4.26
CA GLY A 228 -15.07 -23.45 4.95
C GLY A 228 -14.64 -22.32 4.01
N ASN A 229 -14.44 -21.13 4.57
CA ASN A 229 -13.99 -19.98 3.79
C ASN A 229 -12.46 -19.98 3.62
N MET A 230 -11.95 -20.71 2.62
CA MET A 230 -10.53 -20.69 2.27
C MET A 230 -10.03 -19.28 1.94
N TYR A 231 -10.85 -18.48 1.26
CA TYR A 231 -10.47 -17.16 0.74
C TYR A 231 -10.44 -16.05 1.79
N ALA A 232 -11.12 -16.24 2.93
CA ALA A 232 -11.04 -15.35 4.08
C ALA A 232 -9.73 -15.49 4.86
N ASN A 233 -8.95 -16.55 4.61
CA ASN A 233 -7.69 -16.77 5.30
C ASN A 233 -6.50 -16.21 4.50
N HIS A 234 -5.93 -15.10 5.00
CA HIS A 234 -4.77 -14.45 4.40
C HIS A 234 -3.42 -15.15 4.70
N LEU A 235 -3.44 -16.24 5.46
CA LEU A 235 -2.24 -16.99 5.86
C LEU A 235 -1.84 -18.02 4.79
N LEU A 236 -1.67 -17.55 3.55
CA LEU A 236 -1.27 -18.38 2.42
C LEU A 236 0.15 -18.93 2.63
N ARG A 237 0.36 -20.23 2.38
CA ARG A 237 1.67 -20.89 2.52
C ARG A 237 2.77 -20.17 1.74
N CYS A 238 2.47 -19.60 0.57
CA CYS A 238 3.43 -18.86 -0.24
C CYS A 238 4.08 -17.65 0.45
N LEU A 239 3.49 -17.16 1.55
CA LEU A 239 4.01 -16.05 2.36
C LEU A 239 4.92 -16.51 3.50
N TYR A 240 4.97 -17.81 3.79
CA TYR A 240 5.76 -18.36 4.89
C TYR A 240 7.17 -18.76 4.47
N PHE A 241 8.09 -18.74 5.43
CA PHE A 241 9.42 -19.33 5.27
C PHE A 241 9.33 -20.77 4.75
N ASN A 242 10.01 -21.04 3.63
CA ASN A 242 9.97 -22.34 2.93
C ASN A 242 8.55 -22.92 2.71
N PHE A 243 7.56 -22.04 2.63
CA PHE A 243 6.16 -22.39 2.43
C PHE A 243 5.53 -23.24 3.54
N LYS A 244 6.12 -23.18 4.75
CA LYS A 244 5.68 -23.93 5.94
C LYS A 244 5.29 -22.96 7.05
N GLY A 245 4.02 -22.97 7.42
CA GLY A 245 3.52 -22.24 8.60
C GLY A 245 2.93 -23.20 9.63
N ASN A 246 2.84 -22.72 10.87
CA ASN A 246 2.28 -23.46 12.00
C ASN A 246 0.92 -22.85 12.37
N PRO A 247 -0.21 -23.57 12.24
CA PRO A 247 -1.54 -23.06 12.59
C PRO A 247 -1.69 -22.62 14.05
N GLN A 248 -0.95 -23.25 14.96
CA GLN A 248 -0.93 -22.91 16.39
C GLN A 248 -0.06 -21.68 16.68
N HIS A 249 0.84 -21.33 15.76
CA HIS A 249 1.71 -20.16 15.83
C HIS A 249 1.81 -19.47 14.46
N PRO A 250 0.72 -18.85 13.99
CA PRO A 250 0.60 -18.34 12.62
C PRO A 250 1.55 -17.17 12.32
N ASP A 251 2.08 -16.51 13.34
CA ASP A 251 3.11 -15.48 13.22
C ASP A 251 4.48 -16.05 12.82
N LYS A 252 4.78 -17.29 13.21
CA LYS A 252 6.09 -17.91 12.98
C LYS A 252 6.31 -18.18 11.49
N GLY A 253 7.31 -17.51 10.94
CA GLY A 253 7.68 -17.63 9.54
C GLY A 253 6.81 -16.82 8.58
N PHE A 254 5.76 -16.14 9.06
CA PHE A 254 4.89 -15.33 8.22
C PHE A 254 5.64 -14.14 7.60
N LEU A 255 5.38 -13.86 6.33
CA LEU A 255 6.07 -12.87 5.50
C LEU A 255 7.60 -13.08 5.36
N LYS A 256 8.11 -14.27 5.71
CA LYS A 256 9.53 -14.65 5.55
C LYS A 256 9.80 -15.52 4.31
N SER A 257 8.87 -15.54 3.36
CA SER A 257 9.01 -16.28 2.11
C SER A 257 10.07 -15.68 1.19
N ALA A 258 11.00 -16.50 0.68
CA ALA A 258 11.96 -16.05 -0.32
C ALA A 258 11.29 -15.74 -1.68
N LEU A 259 10.13 -16.35 -1.98
CA LEU A 259 9.30 -15.96 -3.13
C LEU A 259 8.78 -14.53 -2.98
N LEU A 260 8.39 -14.12 -1.77
CA LEU A 260 7.97 -12.75 -1.48
C LEU A 260 9.13 -11.76 -1.68
N VAL A 261 10.33 -12.09 -1.18
CA VAL A 261 11.55 -11.27 -1.36
C VAL A 261 11.94 -11.18 -2.84
N LYS A 262 11.92 -12.31 -3.57
CA LYS A 262 12.22 -12.35 -5.00
C LYS A 262 11.25 -11.48 -5.81
N THR A 263 9.96 -11.58 -5.50
CA THR A 263 8.90 -10.76 -6.12
C THR A 263 9.07 -9.27 -5.79
N PHE A 264 9.40 -8.93 -4.54
CA PHE A 264 9.68 -7.56 -4.12
C PHE A 264 10.83 -6.96 -4.93
N LYS A 265 11.96 -7.68 -5.05
CA LYS A 265 13.10 -7.23 -5.86
C LYS A 265 12.73 -7.04 -7.32
N HIS A 266 11.89 -7.92 -7.88
CA HIS A 266 11.43 -7.81 -9.26
C HIS A 266 10.56 -6.55 -9.49
N ILE A 267 9.66 -6.23 -8.55
CA ILE A 267 8.75 -5.06 -8.64
C ILE A 267 9.49 -3.74 -8.36
N PHE A 268 10.28 -3.70 -7.29
CA PHE A 268 10.80 -2.46 -6.72
C PHE A 268 12.24 -2.15 -7.12
N THR A 269 13.02 -3.13 -7.56
CA THR A 269 14.41 -2.89 -7.97
C THR A 269 14.59 -3.12 -9.46
N SER A 270 14.98 -4.33 -9.86
CA SER A 270 15.06 -4.75 -11.26
C SER A 270 14.83 -6.26 -11.39
N PRO A 271 14.39 -6.77 -12.56
CA PRO A 271 14.30 -8.21 -12.79
C PRO A 271 15.60 -8.95 -12.43
N ASN A 272 16.74 -8.46 -12.91
CA ASN A 272 18.05 -9.08 -12.63
C ASN A 272 18.41 -9.15 -11.15
N SER A 273 17.96 -8.18 -10.33
CA SER A 273 18.23 -8.24 -8.90
C SER A 273 17.47 -9.37 -8.19
N ALA A 274 16.40 -9.89 -8.80
CA ALA A 274 15.65 -11.02 -8.30
C ALA A 274 16.36 -12.36 -8.60
N ASP A 275 17.18 -12.45 -9.65
CA ASP A 275 17.79 -13.70 -10.12
C ASP A 275 18.64 -14.39 -9.05
N ASP A 276 19.33 -13.61 -8.20
CA ASP A 276 20.18 -14.13 -7.12
C ASP A 276 19.39 -14.71 -5.92
N VAL A 277 18.06 -14.64 -5.94
CA VAL A 277 17.21 -15.16 -4.85
C VAL A 277 16.71 -16.56 -5.20
N SER A 278 17.11 -17.57 -4.43
CA SER A 278 16.47 -18.88 -4.45
C SER A 278 15.15 -18.83 -3.69
N ILE A 279 14.07 -19.41 -4.23
CA ILE A 279 12.75 -19.39 -3.57
C ILE A 279 12.61 -20.45 -2.47
N LEU A 280 13.47 -21.47 -2.45
CA LEU A 280 13.67 -22.37 -1.33
C LEU A 280 15.07 -22.19 -0.75
N VAL A 281 15.15 -22.24 0.58
CA VAL A 281 16.37 -22.01 1.33
C VAL A 281 16.59 -23.16 2.31
N ARG A 282 17.82 -23.63 2.51
CA ARG A 282 18.04 -24.79 3.41
C ARG A 282 17.82 -24.46 4.88
N ASN A 283 18.11 -23.22 5.29
CA ASN A 283 17.93 -22.73 6.66
C ASN A 283 17.68 -21.21 6.66
N GLU A 284 17.17 -20.65 7.76
CA GLU A 284 16.91 -19.20 7.84
C GLU A 284 18.19 -18.36 7.68
N ALA A 285 19.35 -18.90 8.06
CA ALA A 285 20.64 -18.21 7.94
C ALA A 285 21.10 -18.00 6.49
N GLU A 286 20.70 -18.88 5.57
CA GLU A 286 20.94 -18.80 4.11
C GLU A 286 19.88 -17.95 3.37
N ALA A 287 18.75 -17.63 4.02
CA ALA A 287 17.62 -16.93 3.38
C ALA A 287 17.95 -15.46 3.11
N ALA A 288 18.94 -14.97 3.85
CA ALA A 288 19.65 -13.75 3.56
C ALA A 288 21.06 -14.13 3.07
N PRO A 289 21.71 -13.30 2.24
CA PRO A 289 23.17 -13.30 2.09
C PRO A 289 23.94 -13.00 3.40
N SER A 290 23.26 -13.04 4.55
CA SER A 290 23.74 -12.75 5.89
C SER A 290 22.58 -12.94 6.87
N GLY A 291 22.54 -14.04 7.63
CA GLY A 291 21.63 -14.27 8.76
C GLY A 291 21.80 -13.29 9.93
N LEU A 292 22.20 -12.06 9.64
CA LEU A 292 22.35 -10.92 10.53
C LEU A 292 21.27 -9.91 10.11
N GLU A 293 20.39 -9.57 11.04
CA GLU A 293 19.53 -8.40 10.88
C GLU A 293 20.41 -7.15 10.73
N ASN A 294 20.02 -6.19 9.88
CA ASN A 294 20.74 -4.93 9.68
C ASN A 294 22.14 -5.03 9.04
N VAL A 295 22.36 -5.97 8.12
CA VAL A 295 23.64 -6.03 7.38
C VAL A 295 23.81 -4.81 6.47
N PRO A 296 24.98 -4.15 6.52
CA PRO A 296 25.25 -2.99 5.68
C PRO A 296 25.11 -3.37 4.20
N PRO A 297 24.58 -2.47 3.36
CA PRO A 297 24.35 -2.76 1.96
C PRO A 297 25.65 -3.20 1.27
N PRO A 298 25.59 -4.13 0.31
CA PRO A 298 26.76 -4.59 -0.42
C PRO A 298 27.57 -3.40 -0.97
N PRO A 299 28.90 -3.41 -0.85
CA PRO A 299 29.72 -2.31 -1.34
C PRO A 299 29.42 -2.08 -2.82
N LYS A 300 29.14 -0.82 -3.18
CA LYS A 300 28.81 -0.44 -4.57
C LYS A 300 29.98 -0.84 -5.47
N THR A 301 29.83 -1.94 -6.22
CA THR A 301 30.82 -2.37 -7.21
C THR A 301 30.87 -1.32 -8.31
N ARG A 302 31.88 -0.45 -8.25
CA ARG A 302 32.10 0.60 -9.24
C ARG A 302 32.62 -0.06 -10.50
N ARG A 303 31.72 -0.47 -11.41
CA ARG A 303 32.10 -0.95 -12.75
C ARG A 303 32.95 0.13 -13.44
N THR A 304 34.19 -0.22 -13.76
CA THR A 304 35.25 0.65 -14.31
C THR A 304 35.07 0.99 -15.79
N ASN A 305 34.01 0.51 -16.45
CA ASN A 305 33.82 0.74 -17.88
C ASN A 305 33.38 2.18 -18.20
N LYS A 306 34.25 2.88 -18.96
CA LYS A 306 34.11 4.28 -19.42
C LYS A 306 32.93 4.55 -20.35
N ARG A 307 32.19 3.52 -20.78
CA ARG A 307 30.94 3.64 -21.54
C ARG A 307 29.79 3.22 -20.64
N LYS A 308 29.18 4.18 -19.93
CA LYS A 308 27.97 3.93 -19.14
C LYS A 308 26.79 3.79 -20.11
N PRO A 309 26.21 2.60 -20.36
CA PRO A 309 24.84 2.58 -20.83
C PRO A 309 23.99 3.32 -19.79
N LYS A 310 22.99 4.10 -20.22
CA LYS A 310 22.03 4.74 -19.30
C LYS A 310 21.30 3.63 -18.53
N VAL A 311 21.83 3.23 -17.37
CA VAL A 311 21.16 2.28 -16.48
C VAL A 311 19.90 2.96 -15.98
N ARG A 312 18.74 2.40 -16.31
CA ARG A 312 17.46 2.90 -15.82
C ARG A 312 17.50 2.84 -14.29
N LYS A 313 17.11 3.94 -13.62
CA LYS A 313 16.95 3.94 -12.15
C LYS A 313 16.00 2.82 -11.73
N ALA A 314 16.33 2.13 -10.63
CA ALA A 314 15.44 1.20 -9.94
C ALA A 314 14.08 1.85 -9.66
N VAL A 315 13.02 1.05 -9.56
CA VAL A 315 11.67 1.56 -9.28
C VAL A 315 11.63 2.24 -7.91
N SER A 316 12.28 1.68 -6.90
CA SER A 316 12.45 2.23 -5.55
C SER A 316 13.11 3.61 -5.57
N ALA A 317 14.17 3.78 -6.35
CA ALA A 317 14.85 5.06 -6.52
C ALA A 317 13.99 6.12 -7.23
N LYS A 318 13.08 5.69 -8.11
CA LYS A 318 12.10 6.60 -8.72
C LYS A 318 10.97 6.94 -7.75
N LEU A 319 10.58 5.99 -6.89
CA LEU A 319 9.59 6.12 -5.81
C LEU A 319 10.13 6.87 -4.60
N GLN A 320 11.40 7.26 -4.62
CA GLN A 320 12.09 7.92 -3.51
C GLN A 320 12.07 7.09 -2.22
N MET A 321 12.05 5.75 -2.35
CA MET A 321 12.10 4.86 -1.21
C MET A 321 13.48 4.88 -0.57
N THR A 322 13.52 5.10 0.74
CA THR A 322 14.69 4.95 1.60
C THR A 322 14.70 3.62 2.33
N GLU A 323 13.52 3.04 2.56
CA GLU A 323 13.30 1.79 3.26
C GLU A 323 12.15 0.97 2.63
N VAL A 324 12.05 -0.29 3.03
CA VAL A 324 10.90 -1.14 2.72
C VAL A 324 9.77 -0.79 3.69
N THR A 325 8.59 -0.49 3.17
CA THR A 325 7.43 -0.14 4.00
C THR A 325 6.46 -1.31 4.15
N PRO A 326 5.67 -1.38 5.23
CA PRO A 326 4.60 -2.38 5.36
C PRO A 326 3.64 -2.40 4.15
N ARG A 327 3.34 -1.23 3.58
CA ARG A 327 2.49 -1.11 2.37
C ARG A 327 3.13 -1.75 1.14
N SER A 328 4.44 -1.59 0.97
CA SER A 328 5.15 -2.21 -0.14
C SER A 328 5.23 -3.73 -0.01
N ILE A 329 5.36 -4.25 1.22
CA ILE A 329 5.29 -5.69 1.51
C ILE A 329 3.89 -6.22 1.22
N ALA A 330 2.85 -5.55 1.73
CA ALA A 330 1.46 -5.92 1.48
C ALA A 330 1.13 -5.93 -0.02
N TYR A 331 1.59 -4.92 -0.76
CA TYR A 331 1.44 -4.89 -2.21
C TYR A 331 2.07 -6.11 -2.87
N THR A 332 3.32 -6.43 -2.53
CA THR A 332 4.02 -7.61 -3.06
C THR A 332 3.29 -8.91 -2.70
N ALA A 333 2.82 -9.07 -1.46
CA ALA A 333 2.08 -10.26 -1.02
C ALA A 333 0.80 -10.47 -1.84
N VAL A 334 0.05 -9.39 -2.11
CA VAL A 334 -1.13 -9.43 -2.99
C VAL A 334 -0.75 -9.82 -4.41
N GLN A 335 0.32 -9.24 -4.98
CA GLN A 335 0.77 -9.62 -6.33
C GLN A 335 1.14 -11.11 -6.41
N VAL A 336 1.87 -11.64 -5.41
CA VAL A 336 2.21 -13.08 -5.34
C VAL A 336 0.95 -13.94 -5.37
N GLY A 337 -0.03 -13.65 -4.52
CA GLY A 337 -1.29 -14.40 -4.48
C GLY A 337 -2.06 -14.35 -5.82
N VAL A 338 -2.26 -13.15 -6.36
CA VAL A 338 -2.99 -12.94 -7.63
C VAL A 338 -2.30 -13.66 -8.81
N ASP A 339 -0.97 -13.67 -8.85
CA ASP A 339 -0.23 -14.29 -9.97
C ASP A 339 -0.16 -15.81 -9.96
N MET A 340 -0.44 -16.42 -8.81
CA MET A 340 -0.59 -17.86 -8.67
C MET A 340 -2.03 -18.34 -8.83
N GLN A 341 -3.03 -17.45 -8.77
CA GLN A 341 -4.44 -17.78 -8.97
C GLN A 341 -4.83 -17.81 -10.46
N ILE A 342 -5.94 -18.51 -10.76
CA ILE A 342 -6.54 -18.54 -12.11
C ILE A 342 -7.30 -17.24 -12.35
N CYS A 343 -7.34 -16.79 -13.60
CA CYS A 343 -8.06 -15.58 -13.99
C CYS A 343 -9.60 -15.67 -13.83
N HIS A 344 -10.16 -16.81 -13.41
CA HIS A 344 -11.61 -17.06 -13.32
C HIS A 344 -12.11 -17.37 -11.90
N SER A 345 -11.26 -17.30 -10.87
CA SER A 345 -11.66 -17.61 -9.49
C SER A 345 -12.38 -16.47 -8.75
N TYR A 346 -12.99 -15.52 -9.48
CA TYR A 346 -13.71 -14.36 -8.92
C TYR A 346 -15.20 -14.30 -9.31
N TYR A 347 -15.77 -15.42 -9.78
CA TYR A 347 -17.21 -15.51 -10.07
C TYR A 347 -17.87 -16.62 -9.28
#